data_AF-A0A8S1DK57-F1
#
_entry.id   AF-A0A8S1DK57-F1
#
_cell.length_a   1.000
_cell.length_b   1.000
_cell.length_c   1.000
_cell.angle_alpha   90.00
_cell.angle_beta   90.00
_cell.angle_gamma   90.00
#
_symmetry.space_group_name_H-M   'P 1'
#
loop_
_entity.id
_entity.type
_entity.pdbx_description
1 polymer ?
#
loop_
_entity_poly.entity_id
_entity_poly.type
_entity_poly.pdbx_seq_one_letter_code
_entity_poly.pdbx_strand_id
1 'polypeptide(L)'
;MGVGDEWRSFICSLLVCVCIFCPRSSAGSFADCKPLSPALLQRAERAARRYAPAVWLAPDEKFFPSSALDFLDHTKYASQRGKNGKLFKLPSGAKSRNMFLEPKEPLANLLANSSSFLHGHNPEFFTVPVYAVVSSCCSNVKADQVEESPFEITFWLFFPFSQGKEICTISAGALGPVPFPWLRKSCFGKVKRYGSHLGDWEHVTLSFPASGSRPLAMYVSTHEAGALYLAPMLQTGRVWNFKGYEILEDPYFLLPMALMASGPSQEDINTCPFQHLKT
;
A
#
# COMPACT_ATOMS: atom_id res chain seq x y z
N MET A 1 -29.76 -12.45 16.67
CA MET A 1 -29.97 -10.99 16.77
C MET A 1 -29.22 -10.50 18.00
N GLY A 2 -28.45 -9.41 17.85
CA GLY A 2 -27.41 -8.90 18.79
C GLY A 2 -26.01 -9.33 18.32
N VAL A 3 -25.01 -8.48 18.12
CA VAL A 3 -24.78 -7.04 18.41
C VAL A 3 -23.90 -6.51 17.28
N GLY A 4 -24.07 -5.23 16.90
CA GLY A 4 -23.37 -4.62 15.75
C GLY A 4 -21.85 -4.68 15.88
N ASP A 5 -21.22 -5.19 14.82
CA ASP A 5 -19.79 -5.02 14.58
C ASP A 5 -19.56 -3.55 14.20
N GLU A 6 -19.27 -2.72 15.21
CA GLU A 6 -18.87 -1.32 15.02
C GLU A 6 -17.53 -1.31 14.29
N TRP A 7 -17.60 -1.20 12.97
CA TRP A 7 -16.48 -0.72 12.17
C TRP A 7 -16.05 0.63 12.75
N ARG A 8 -14.73 0.87 12.85
CA ARG A 8 -14.18 2.12 13.39
C ARG A 8 -13.57 2.96 12.28
N SER A 9 -14.06 4.18 12.09
CA SER A 9 -13.47 5.15 11.16
C SER A 9 -12.73 6.24 11.92
N PHE A 10 -11.60 6.67 11.40
CA PHE A 10 -10.88 7.84 11.91
C PHE A 10 -10.41 8.71 10.75
N ILE A 11 -10.28 10.00 11.03
CA ILE A 11 -9.69 10.98 10.11
C ILE A 11 -8.23 11.13 10.52
N CYS A 12 -7.31 10.68 9.68
CA CYS A 12 -5.89 10.79 9.97
C CYS A 12 -5.41 12.25 9.94
N SER A 13 -4.50 12.60 10.85
CA SER A 13 -3.74 13.84 10.72
C SER A 13 -2.79 13.71 9.53
N LEU A 14 -3.11 14.42 8.45
CA LEU A 14 -2.38 14.34 7.19
C LEU A 14 -1.00 14.99 7.34
N LEU A 15 0.06 14.17 7.30
CA LEU A 15 1.43 14.65 7.16
C LEU A 15 1.77 14.63 5.67
N VAL A 16 1.56 15.75 4.99
CA VAL A 16 1.85 15.87 3.57
C VAL A 16 3.36 15.92 3.38
N CYS A 17 3.97 14.78 3.02
CA CYS A 17 5.36 14.70 2.62
C CYS A 17 5.41 14.55 1.10
N VAL A 18 5.69 15.66 0.42
CA VAL A 18 5.70 15.70 -1.06
C VAL A 18 7.01 15.09 -1.53
N CYS A 19 6.99 13.79 -1.82
CA CYS A 19 8.08 13.12 -2.52
C CYS A 19 7.71 13.02 -4.02
N ILE A 20 8.58 13.52 -4.88
CA ILE A 20 8.40 13.44 -6.33
C ILE A 20 9.05 12.15 -6.81
N PHE A 21 8.24 11.20 -7.26
CA PHE A 21 8.72 10.01 -7.97
C PHE A 21 8.18 10.02 -9.40
N CYS A 22 9.08 10.12 -10.37
CA CYS A 22 8.76 9.86 -11.77
C CYS A 22 9.12 8.39 -12.06
N PRO A 23 8.19 7.54 -12.51
CA PRO A 23 8.55 6.22 -12.99
C PRO A 23 9.46 6.36 -14.21
N ARG A 24 10.45 5.45 -14.27
CA ARG A 24 11.56 5.43 -15.22
C ARG A 24 11.04 5.15 -16.64
N SER A 25 11.32 6.04 -17.60
CA SER A 25 11.33 5.64 -19.02
C SER A 25 12.64 4.91 -19.31
N SER A 26 12.56 3.87 -20.14
CA SER A 26 13.57 2.83 -20.40
C SER A 26 14.95 3.27 -20.93
N ALA A 27 15.31 4.55 -20.89
CA ALA A 27 16.65 5.03 -21.26
C ALA A 27 17.13 6.27 -20.48
N GLY A 28 16.39 6.76 -19.49
CA GLY A 28 16.70 7.99 -18.77
C GLY A 28 17.42 7.75 -17.43
N SER A 29 18.47 8.54 -17.18
CA SER A 29 19.01 8.77 -15.84
C SER A 29 17.90 9.27 -14.89
N PHE A 30 17.98 8.97 -13.59
CA PHE A 30 17.13 9.56 -12.53
C PHE A 30 17.22 11.11 -12.46
N ALA A 31 18.06 11.74 -13.29
CA ALA A 31 18.40 13.15 -13.27
C ALA A 31 17.35 14.12 -13.87
N ASP A 32 16.28 13.65 -14.52
CA ASP A 32 15.31 14.53 -15.21
C ASP A 32 13.98 14.73 -14.46
N CYS A 33 13.94 14.44 -13.15
CA CYS A 33 12.80 14.84 -12.32
C CYS A 33 12.86 16.35 -12.02
N LYS A 34 12.09 17.15 -12.76
CA LYS A 34 11.90 18.56 -12.40
C LYS A 34 11.00 18.66 -11.16
N PRO A 35 11.26 19.62 -10.24
CA PRO A 35 10.34 19.93 -9.16
C PRO A 35 8.94 20.23 -9.70
N LEU A 36 7.89 19.82 -8.97
CA LEU A 36 6.52 20.23 -9.28
C LEU A 36 6.43 21.76 -9.23
N SER A 37 5.64 22.36 -10.12
CA SER A 37 5.40 23.81 -10.06
C SER A 37 4.69 24.16 -8.74
N PRO A 38 4.92 25.36 -8.17
CA PRO A 38 4.24 25.80 -6.96
C PRO A 38 2.70 25.72 -7.08
N ALA A 39 2.16 26.00 -8.27
CA ALA A 39 0.72 25.93 -8.53
C ALA A 39 0.18 24.49 -8.50
N LEU A 40 0.90 23.53 -9.13
CA LEU A 40 0.53 22.12 -9.10
C LEU A 40 0.61 21.56 -7.68
N LEU A 41 1.65 21.94 -6.93
CA LEU A 41 1.82 21.57 -5.53
C LEU A 41 0.64 22.06 -4.68
N GLN A 42 0.29 23.33 -4.79
CA GLN A 42 -0.84 23.91 -4.05
C GLN A 42 -2.17 23.23 -4.42
N ARG A 43 -2.35 22.84 -5.68
CA ARG A 43 -3.52 22.09 -6.14
C ARG A 43 -3.55 20.68 -5.55
N ALA A 44 -2.42 19.98 -5.58
CA ALA A 44 -2.29 18.64 -5.03
C ALA A 44 -2.50 18.63 -3.50
N GLU A 45 -2.01 19.62 -2.77
CA GLU A 45 -2.25 19.76 -1.32
C GLU A 45 -3.73 19.95 -0.99
N ARG A 46 -4.42 20.84 -1.74
CA ARG A 46 -5.88 21.01 -1.58
C ARG A 46 -6.63 19.73 -1.89
N ALA A 47 -6.24 19.03 -2.94
CA ALA A 47 -6.84 17.75 -3.31
C ALA A 47 -6.56 16.66 -2.25
N ALA A 48 -5.34 16.59 -1.72
CA ALA A 48 -4.95 15.63 -0.68
C ALA A 48 -5.80 15.81 0.58
N ARG A 49 -5.97 17.06 1.05
CA ARG A 49 -6.80 17.35 2.23
C ARG A 49 -8.29 17.07 1.99
N ARG A 50 -8.77 17.28 0.77
CA ARG A 50 -10.19 17.10 0.41
C ARG A 50 -10.56 15.63 0.20
N TYR A 51 -9.65 14.84 -0.37
CA TYR A 51 -9.91 13.46 -0.79
C TYR A 51 -9.10 12.42 -0.01
N ALA A 52 -8.50 12.81 1.11
CA ALA A 52 -7.86 11.85 2.02
C ALA A 52 -8.87 10.73 2.36
N PRO A 53 -8.47 9.45 2.21
CA PRO A 53 -9.37 8.33 2.42
C PRO A 53 -9.77 8.25 3.90
N ALA A 54 -11.04 7.91 4.14
CA ALA A 54 -11.45 7.40 5.44
C ALA A 54 -11.02 5.93 5.52
N VAL A 55 -10.20 5.59 6.52
CA VAL A 55 -9.70 4.23 6.72
C VAL A 55 -10.52 3.58 7.83
N TRP A 56 -10.95 2.35 7.57
CA TRP A 56 -11.63 1.51 8.54
C TRP A 56 -10.74 0.31 8.87
N LEU A 57 -10.51 0.09 10.15
CA LEU A 57 -9.78 -1.07 10.63
C LEU A 57 -10.76 -2.17 11.07
N ALA A 58 -10.29 -3.41 11.03
CA ALA A 58 -11.07 -4.52 11.56
C ALA A 58 -11.41 -4.27 13.05
N PRO A 59 -12.61 -4.63 13.52
CA PRO A 59 -13.02 -4.39 14.90
C PRO A 59 -12.10 -5.02 15.95
N ASP A 60 -11.44 -6.12 15.59
CA ASP A 60 -10.50 -6.88 16.41
C ASP A 60 -9.02 -6.65 16.02
N GLU A 61 -8.74 -5.58 15.27
CA GLU A 61 -7.38 -5.20 14.90
C GLU A 61 -6.52 -4.95 16.15
N LYS A 62 -5.33 -5.55 16.16
CA LYS A 62 -4.35 -5.45 17.25
C LYS A 62 -3.09 -4.72 16.85
N PHE A 63 -2.87 -4.55 15.55
CA PHE A 63 -1.70 -3.93 14.97
C PHE A 63 -2.14 -2.70 14.19
N PHE A 64 -2.01 -1.54 14.84
CA PHE A 64 -2.43 -0.26 14.31
C PHE A 64 -1.33 0.39 13.45
N PRO A 65 -1.68 1.36 12.59
CA PRO A 65 -0.66 2.14 11.89
C PRO A 65 0.18 2.96 12.88
N SER A 66 1.40 3.32 12.47
CA SER A 66 2.32 4.18 13.23
C SER A 66 3.28 4.94 12.32
N SER A 67 4.19 5.71 12.92
CA SER A 67 5.27 6.40 12.24
C SER A 67 6.34 5.42 11.76
N ALA A 68 6.68 5.51 10.47
CA ALA A 68 7.82 4.79 9.93
C ALA A 68 9.13 5.21 10.63
N LEU A 69 9.26 6.48 11.03
CA LEU A 69 10.46 6.96 11.72
C LEU A 69 10.62 6.34 13.11
N ASP A 70 9.52 6.24 13.87
CA ASP A 70 9.52 5.60 15.19
C ASP A 70 9.86 4.10 15.07
N PHE A 71 9.33 3.42 14.06
CA PHE A 71 9.70 2.04 13.76
C PHE A 71 11.19 1.88 13.44
N LEU A 72 11.78 2.81 12.68
CA LEU A 72 13.21 2.78 12.38
C LEU A 72 14.08 2.96 13.63
N ASP A 73 13.60 3.69 14.64
CA ASP A 73 14.28 3.82 15.93
C ASP A 73 14.29 2.52 16.75
N HIS A 74 13.42 1.56 16.44
CA HIS A 74 13.35 0.26 17.12
C HIS A 74 13.95 -0.90 16.31
N THR A 75 14.47 -0.61 15.12
CA THR A 75 15.01 -1.62 14.20
C THR A 75 16.49 -1.42 13.89
N LYS A 76 17.09 -2.46 13.31
CA LYS A 76 18.43 -2.50 12.75
C LYS A 76 18.35 -3.18 11.40
N TYR A 77 19.30 -2.92 10.51
CA TYR A 77 19.40 -3.74 9.31
C TYR A 77 20.20 -5.02 9.62
N ALA A 78 19.74 -6.12 9.03
CA ALA A 78 20.45 -7.37 8.95
C ALA A 78 20.73 -7.69 7.47
N SER A 79 21.77 -8.46 7.23
CA SER A 79 22.09 -9.01 5.92
C SER A 79 22.15 -10.51 6.00
N GLN A 80 21.73 -11.20 4.94
CA GLN A 80 21.89 -12.65 4.81
C GLN A 80 23.35 -13.12 4.99
N ARG A 81 24.33 -12.22 4.82
CA ARG A 81 25.77 -12.48 5.05
C ARG A 81 26.27 -12.14 6.46
N GLY A 82 25.38 -11.91 7.42
CA GLY A 82 25.69 -11.77 8.85
C GLY A 82 26.27 -10.41 9.30
N LYS A 83 26.33 -9.41 8.43
CA LYS A 83 26.74 -8.04 8.82
C LYS A 83 25.54 -7.27 9.33
N ASN A 84 25.49 -7.04 10.64
CA ASN A 84 24.47 -6.25 11.31
C ASN A 84 25.05 -4.87 11.67
N GLY A 85 24.27 -3.79 11.52
CA GLY A 85 24.75 -2.45 11.84
C GLY A 85 23.64 -1.45 12.21
N LYS A 86 24.05 -0.26 12.64
CA LYS A 86 23.13 0.83 13.01
C LYS A 86 22.60 1.55 11.78
N LEU A 87 21.35 2.01 11.86
CA LEU A 87 20.56 2.57 10.77
C LEU A 87 20.88 4.05 10.44
N PHE A 88 22.14 4.48 10.47
CA PHE A 88 22.45 5.89 10.15
C PHE A 88 22.24 6.22 8.67
N LYS A 89 22.19 5.22 7.80
CA LYS A 89 21.84 5.35 6.38
C LYS A 89 21.27 4.03 5.85
N LEU A 90 20.01 4.04 5.42
CA LEU A 90 19.40 2.87 4.78
C LEU A 90 20.13 2.53 3.47
N PRO A 91 20.42 1.24 3.21
CA PRO A 91 20.96 0.81 1.93
C PRO A 91 19.94 1.08 0.82
N SER A 92 20.40 1.56 -0.32
CA SER A 92 19.55 1.79 -1.51
C SER A 92 20.13 1.11 -2.75
N GLY A 93 19.28 0.90 -3.76
CA GLY A 93 19.65 0.24 -5.01
C GLY A 93 20.02 -1.23 -4.83
N ALA A 94 20.98 -1.74 -5.62
CA ALA A 94 21.33 -3.17 -5.59
C ALA A 94 21.78 -3.69 -4.21
N LYS A 95 22.26 -2.80 -3.32
CA LYS A 95 22.72 -3.16 -1.98
C LYS A 95 21.58 -3.54 -1.03
N SER A 96 20.36 -3.06 -1.25
CA SER A 96 19.21 -3.38 -0.38
C SER A 96 18.61 -4.75 -0.64
N ARG A 97 18.90 -5.39 -1.79
CA ARG A 97 18.28 -6.66 -2.20
C ARG A 97 18.46 -7.82 -1.21
N ASN A 98 19.56 -7.82 -0.46
CA ASN A 98 19.90 -8.87 0.51
C ASN A 98 19.96 -8.34 1.94
N MET A 99 19.28 -7.23 2.20
CA MET A 99 19.20 -6.59 3.51
C MET A 99 17.74 -6.43 3.93
N PHE A 100 17.47 -6.65 5.19
CA PHE A 100 16.13 -6.57 5.76
C PHE A 100 16.19 -5.93 7.14
N LEU A 101 15.06 -5.45 7.64
CA LEU A 101 14.96 -4.85 8.96
C LEU A 101 14.62 -5.92 9.99
N GLU A 102 15.33 -5.88 11.11
CA GLU A 102 15.10 -6.71 12.28
C GLU A 102 14.83 -5.83 13.50
N PRO A 103 14.03 -6.29 14.46
CA PRO A 103 13.86 -5.58 15.71
C PRO A 103 15.15 -5.65 16.53
N LYS A 104 15.39 -4.61 17.35
CA LYS A 104 16.51 -4.61 18.30
C LYS A 104 16.29 -5.65 19.42
N GLU A 105 15.04 -5.93 19.75
CA GLU A 105 14.61 -6.90 20.76
C GLU A 105 14.04 -8.18 20.13
N PRO A 106 14.01 -9.31 20.86
CA PRO A 106 13.40 -10.54 20.36
C PRO A 106 11.92 -10.35 20.00
N LEU A 107 11.54 -10.77 18.79
CA LEU A 107 10.18 -10.62 18.26
C LEU A 107 9.10 -11.21 19.20
N ALA A 108 9.38 -12.36 19.83
CA ALA A 108 8.45 -13.00 20.76
C ALA A 108 8.12 -12.12 21.98
N ASN A 109 9.10 -11.38 22.51
CA ASN A 109 8.89 -10.49 23.66
C ASN A 109 8.06 -9.27 23.24
N LEU A 110 8.36 -8.72 22.06
CA LEU A 110 7.62 -7.59 21.51
C LEU A 110 6.16 -7.95 21.24
N LEU A 111 5.88 -9.13 20.67
CA LEU A 111 4.52 -9.61 20.42
C LEU A 111 3.75 -9.96 21.69
N ALA A 112 4.43 -10.36 22.77
CA ALA A 112 3.81 -10.59 24.07
C ALA A 112 3.49 -9.29 24.82
N ASN A 113 4.18 -8.20 24.47
CA ASN A 113 4.00 -6.90 25.07
C ASN A 113 3.11 -6.01 24.18
N SER A 114 1.84 -5.85 24.56
CA SER A 114 0.86 -5.03 23.84
C SER A 114 1.23 -3.54 23.76
N SER A 115 2.16 -3.08 24.59
CA SER A 115 2.68 -1.70 24.57
C SER A 115 3.94 -1.54 23.71
N SER A 116 4.37 -2.60 23.01
CA SER A 116 5.53 -2.51 22.11
C SER A 116 5.18 -1.77 20.83
N PHE A 117 6.21 -1.22 20.16
CA PHE A 117 6.05 -0.50 18.90
C PHE A 117 5.39 -1.33 17.79
N LEU A 118 5.38 -2.66 17.88
CA LEU A 118 4.73 -3.54 16.88
C LEU A 118 3.23 -3.30 16.80
N HIS A 119 2.59 -2.92 17.92
CA HIS A 119 1.15 -2.71 17.99
C HIS A 119 0.69 -1.35 17.45
N GLY A 120 1.64 -0.46 17.13
CA GLY A 120 1.34 0.88 16.63
C GLY A 120 0.51 1.73 17.59
N HIS A 121 -0.25 2.68 17.05
CA HIS A 121 -1.06 3.59 17.85
C HIS A 121 -2.51 3.58 17.38
N ASN A 122 -3.44 3.32 18.31
CA ASN A 122 -4.86 3.37 17.99
C ASN A 122 -5.27 4.80 17.59
N PRO A 123 -5.72 5.01 16.34
CA PRO A 123 -6.02 6.33 15.81
C PRO A 123 -7.27 6.99 16.41
N GLU A 124 -8.06 6.26 17.19
CA GLU A 124 -9.14 6.82 18.01
C GLU A 124 -8.60 7.69 19.16
N PHE A 125 -7.42 7.34 19.69
CA PHE A 125 -6.83 7.99 20.85
C PHE A 125 -5.56 8.78 20.52
N PHE A 126 -4.89 8.44 19.42
CA PHE A 126 -3.60 9.00 19.03
C PHE A 126 -3.62 9.54 17.60
N THR A 127 -2.80 10.54 17.35
CA THR A 127 -2.53 10.96 15.97
C THR A 127 -1.56 10.01 15.31
N VAL A 128 -1.97 9.40 14.19
CA VAL A 128 -1.12 8.57 13.34
C VAL A 128 -0.79 9.30 12.03
N PRO A 129 0.46 9.22 11.53
CA PRO A 129 0.83 9.86 10.28
C PRO A 129 0.29 9.09 9.07
N VAL A 130 -0.21 9.83 8.08
CA VAL A 130 -0.44 9.35 6.71
C VAL A 130 0.45 10.14 5.78
N TYR A 131 1.18 9.44 4.92
CA TYR A 131 2.13 10.07 3.99
C TYR A 131 1.47 10.21 2.62
N ALA A 132 1.29 11.45 2.16
CA ALA A 132 0.73 11.74 0.84
C ALA A 132 1.84 12.06 -0.16
N VAL A 133 2.11 11.15 -1.10
CA VAL A 133 3.11 11.28 -2.16
C VAL A 133 2.42 11.79 -3.42
N VAL A 134 2.95 12.86 -4.02
CA VAL A 134 2.38 13.45 -5.24
C VAL A 134 3.31 13.16 -6.41
N SER A 135 2.79 12.45 -7.40
CA SER A 135 3.45 12.20 -8.68
C SER A 135 2.73 12.95 -9.80
N SER A 136 3.47 13.38 -10.82
CA SER A 136 2.93 13.98 -12.04
C SER A 136 3.65 13.33 -13.21
N CYS A 137 2.94 13.05 -14.29
CA CYS A 137 3.58 12.55 -15.50
C CYS A 137 4.44 13.68 -16.12
N CYS A 138 5.74 13.47 -16.18
CA CYS A 138 6.70 14.38 -16.83
C CYS A 138 6.76 14.13 -18.34
N SER A 139 5.64 14.23 -19.05
CA SER A 139 5.62 14.00 -20.51
C SER A 139 5.85 15.31 -21.27
N ASN A 140 7.10 15.68 -21.56
CA ASN A 140 7.48 16.79 -22.49
C ASN A 140 6.62 18.07 -22.37
N VAL A 141 6.13 18.39 -21.18
CA VAL A 141 5.27 19.54 -20.96
C VAL A 141 6.18 20.76 -20.95
N LYS A 142 5.94 21.69 -21.88
CA LYS A 142 6.60 23.00 -21.89
C LYS A 142 6.34 23.68 -20.54
N ALA A 143 7.30 24.46 -20.05
CA ALA A 143 7.28 25.01 -18.69
C ALA A 143 6.04 25.89 -18.38
N ASP A 144 5.33 26.35 -19.42
CA ASP A 144 4.11 27.13 -19.43
C ASP A 144 2.81 26.31 -19.29
N GLN A 145 2.87 24.97 -19.29
CA GLN A 145 1.71 24.06 -19.22
C GLN A 145 1.70 23.13 -18.00
N VAL A 146 2.69 23.26 -17.10
CA VAL A 146 2.86 22.39 -15.91
C VAL A 146 1.71 22.55 -14.90
N GLU A 147 1.04 23.70 -14.91
CA GLU A 147 -0.09 24.00 -14.03
C GLU A 147 -1.34 23.18 -14.37
N GLU A 148 -1.46 22.70 -15.61
CA GLU A 148 -2.55 21.85 -16.09
C GLU A 148 -2.12 20.39 -16.29
N SER A 149 -1.08 19.93 -15.62
CA SER A 149 -0.64 18.53 -15.74
C SER A 149 -1.52 17.58 -14.92
N PRO A 150 -1.89 16.39 -15.44
CA PRO A 150 -2.49 15.35 -14.62
C PRO A 150 -1.49 14.91 -13.53
N PHE A 151 -2.02 14.58 -12.37
CA PHE A 151 -1.22 14.19 -11.21
C PHE A 151 -1.92 13.10 -10.41
N GLU A 152 -1.15 12.40 -9.59
CA GLU A 152 -1.66 11.37 -8.71
C GLU A 152 -1.25 11.66 -7.27
N ILE A 153 -2.10 11.24 -6.34
CA ILE A 153 -1.81 11.29 -4.92
C ILE A 153 -1.87 9.87 -4.39
N THR A 154 -0.75 9.36 -3.90
CA THR A 154 -0.67 8.09 -3.21
C THR A 154 -0.61 8.32 -1.71
N PHE A 155 -1.63 7.86 -0.99
CA PHE A 155 -1.68 7.89 0.47
C PHE A 155 -1.12 6.59 1.01
N TRP A 156 -0.11 6.69 1.86
CA TRP A 156 0.56 5.56 2.48
C TRP A 156 0.28 5.53 3.98
N LEU A 157 -0.09 4.36 4.48
CA LEU A 157 -0.11 4.04 5.90
C LEU A 157 0.99 3.01 6.18
N PHE A 158 1.67 3.20 7.30
CA PHE A 158 2.71 2.29 7.74
C PHE A 158 2.24 1.51 8.95
N PHE A 159 2.35 0.19 8.88
CA PHE A 159 2.08 -0.73 9.99
C PHE A 159 3.40 -1.34 10.48
N PRO A 160 3.78 -1.15 11.75
CA PRO A 160 5.02 -1.73 12.30
C PRO A 160 5.08 -3.26 12.18
N PHE A 161 3.93 -3.92 12.24
CA PHE A 161 3.82 -5.37 12.11
C PHE A 161 2.52 -5.74 11.41
N SER A 162 2.61 -6.72 10.52
CA SER A 162 1.45 -7.37 9.94
C SER A 162 1.41 -8.79 10.45
N GLN A 163 0.30 -9.17 11.10
CA GLN A 163 0.14 -10.53 11.63
C GLN A 163 -0.03 -11.56 10.50
N GLY A 164 -0.36 -11.13 9.29
CA GLY A 164 -0.73 -12.03 8.21
C GLY A 164 -2.06 -12.73 8.47
N LYS A 165 -2.36 -13.75 7.64
CA LYS A 165 -3.65 -14.43 7.64
C LYS A 165 -3.52 -15.86 8.17
N GLU A 166 -4.49 -16.25 9.00
CA GLU A 166 -4.63 -17.62 9.44
C GLU A 166 -5.37 -18.43 8.37
N ILE A 167 -4.68 -19.43 7.83
CA ILE A 167 -5.19 -20.33 6.80
C ILE A 167 -5.28 -21.72 7.42
N CYS A 168 -6.46 -22.33 7.32
CA CYS A 168 -6.63 -23.73 7.65
C CYS A 168 -5.96 -24.59 6.56
N THR A 169 -5.12 -25.53 6.96
CA THR A 169 -4.39 -26.40 6.02
C THR A 169 -4.52 -27.87 6.39
N ILE A 170 -4.65 -28.74 5.39
CA ILE A 170 -4.51 -30.18 5.55
C ILE A 170 -3.15 -30.65 5.02
N SER A 171 -2.60 -31.72 5.58
CA SER A 171 -1.35 -32.30 5.09
C SER A 171 -1.65 -33.22 3.90
N ALA A 172 -1.19 -32.86 2.71
CA ALA A 172 -1.29 -33.67 1.50
C ALA A 172 -0.01 -34.49 1.25
N GLY A 173 0.61 -35.00 2.31
CA GLY A 173 1.85 -35.79 2.22
C GLY A 173 2.99 -35.02 1.52
N ALA A 174 3.49 -35.58 0.41
CA ALA A 174 4.61 -35.02 -0.36
C ALA A 174 4.34 -33.64 -1.00
N LEU A 175 3.07 -33.25 -1.17
CA LEU A 175 2.69 -31.93 -1.67
C LEU A 175 2.71 -30.84 -0.59
N GLY A 176 2.94 -31.23 0.68
CA GLY A 176 2.97 -30.30 1.79
C GLY A 176 1.58 -29.85 2.27
N PRO A 177 1.50 -28.73 3.01
CA PRO A 177 0.22 -28.20 3.49
C PRO A 177 -0.58 -27.58 2.35
N VAL A 178 -1.82 -28.02 2.15
CA VAL A 178 -2.75 -27.41 1.17
C VAL A 178 -3.87 -26.67 1.89
N PRO A 179 -4.27 -25.47 1.40
CA PRO A 179 -5.39 -24.72 1.98
C PRO A 179 -6.68 -25.54 2.00
N PHE A 180 -7.43 -25.46 3.09
CA PHE A 180 -8.71 -26.12 3.28
C PHE A 180 -9.73 -25.14 3.88
N PRO A 181 -11.00 -25.17 3.47
CA PRO A 181 -12.01 -24.25 4.00
C PRO A 181 -12.27 -24.49 5.49
N TRP A 182 -12.61 -23.42 6.20
CA TRP A 182 -13.06 -23.49 7.59
C TRP A 182 -14.46 -24.09 7.65
N LEU A 183 -14.65 -25.14 8.45
CA LEU A 183 -15.94 -25.80 8.65
C LEU A 183 -16.51 -25.37 10.01
N ARG A 184 -17.61 -24.60 10.01
CA ARG A 184 -18.27 -24.10 11.23
C ARG A 184 -17.29 -23.41 12.22
N LYS A 185 -16.41 -22.55 11.70
CA LYS A 185 -15.32 -21.88 12.46
C LYS A 185 -14.25 -22.82 13.05
N SER A 186 -14.27 -24.11 12.72
CA SER A 186 -13.25 -25.07 13.10
C SER A 186 -12.37 -25.42 11.90
N CYS A 187 -11.05 -25.48 12.13
CA CYS A 187 -10.11 -25.93 11.10
C CYS A 187 -9.95 -27.45 11.18
N PHE A 188 -10.38 -28.16 10.12
CA PHE A 188 -10.10 -29.58 9.97
C PHE A 188 -8.67 -29.75 9.43
N GLY A 189 -7.68 -29.67 10.31
CA GLY A 189 -6.27 -29.71 9.95
C GLY A 189 -5.40 -28.89 10.91
N LYS A 190 -4.39 -28.21 10.38
CA LYS A 190 -3.54 -27.28 11.14
C LYS A 190 -3.80 -25.86 10.68
N VAL A 191 -4.02 -24.97 11.63
CA VAL A 191 -4.00 -23.53 11.39
C VAL A 191 -2.55 -23.13 11.17
N LYS A 192 -2.29 -22.49 10.03
CA LYS A 192 -0.99 -21.91 9.69
C LYS A 192 -1.17 -20.44 9.38
N ARG A 193 -0.24 -19.63 9.86
CA ARG A 193 -0.22 -18.20 9.62
C ARG A 193 0.71 -17.90 8.44
N TYR A 194 0.21 -17.17 7.47
CA TYR A 194 0.94 -16.81 6.26
C TYR A 194 0.99 -15.30 6.10
N GLY A 195 2.11 -14.78 5.60
CA GLY A 195 2.28 -13.35 5.32
C GLY A 195 2.45 -12.49 6.57
N SER A 196 3.02 -13.04 7.65
CA SER A 196 3.40 -12.23 8.80
C SER A 196 4.79 -11.63 8.60
N HIS A 197 4.94 -10.32 8.73
CA HIS A 197 6.20 -9.62 8.51
C HIS A 197 6.30 -8.32 9.31
N LEU A 198 7.53 -7.83 9.44
CA LEU A 198 7.87 -6.58 10.11
C LEU A 198 7.88 -5.44 9.09
N GLY A 199 7.15 -4.37 9.41
CA GLY A 199 6.97 -3.22 8.53
C GLY A 199 6.11 -3.59 7.32
N ASP A 200 4.94 -2.98 7.25
CA ASP A 200 4.02 -3.10 6.13
C ASP A 200 3.60 -1.71 5.66
N TRP A 201 3.52 -1.55 4.36
CA TRP A 201 3.13 -0.29 3.73
C TRP A 201 1.89 -0.54 2.90
N GLU A 202 0.77 0.02 3.35
CA GLU A 202 -0.50 -0.06 2.64
C GLU A 202 -0.77 1.26 1.94
N HIS A 203 -1.30 1.22 0.70
CA HIS A 203 -1.56 2.44 -0.03
C HIS A 203 -2.84 2.46 -0.87
N VAL A 204 -3.31 3.68 -1.10
CA VAL A 204 -4.35 3.99 -2.07
C VAL A 204 -3.91 5.17 -2.90
N THR A 205 -4.11 5.08 -4.21
CA THR A 205 -3.74 6.13 -5.16
C THR A 205 -4.99 6.72 -5.78
N LEU A 206 -5.04 8.05 -5.88
CA LEU A 206 -6.07 8.79 -6.60
C LEU A 206 -5.45 9.53 -7.78
N SER A 207 -5.99 9.33 -8.98
CA SER A 207 -5.51 10.01 -10.18
C SER A 207 -6.43 11.19 -10.54
N PHE A 208 -5.83 12.36 -10.75
CA PHE A 208 -6.50 13.62 -11.06
C PHE A 208 -6.18 14.09 -12.49
N PRO A 209 -7.17 14.63 -13.21
CA PRO A 209 -6.95 15.15 -14.54
C PRO A 209 -6.25 16.52 -14.51
N ALA A 210 -5.72 16.89 -15.67
CA ALA A 210 -5.06 18.14 -15.99
C ALA A 210 -5.65 19.40 -15.33
N SER A 211 -6.96 19.62 -15.45
CA SER A 211 -7.66 20.83 -15.01
C SER A 211 -8.78 20.55 -14.00
N GLY A 212 -8.93 19.31 -13.54
CA GLY A 212 -10.05 18.92 -12.68
C GLY A 212 -9.73 18.95 -11.19
N SER A 213 -10.79 19.17 -10.41
CA SER A 213 -10.76 19.19 -8.94
C SER A 213 -11.28 17.90 -8.30
N ARG A 214 -11.55 16.87 -9.10
CA ARG A 214 -12.08 15.57 -8.67
C ARG A 214 -11.22 14.44 -9.23
N PRO A 215 -10.98 13.37 -8.47
CA PRO A 215 -10.26 12.22 -8.97
C PRO A 215 -11.10 11.47 -10.01
N LEU A 216 -10.45 10.93 -11.03
CA LEU A 216 -11.06 10.13 -12.09
C LEU A 216 -10.86 8.63 -11.88
N ALA A 217 -9.80 8.25 -11.17
CA ALA A 217 -9.48 6.86 -10.88
C ALA A 217 -8.96 6.70 -9.45
N MET A 218 -9.14 5.50 -8.93
CA MET A 218 -8.61 5.06 -7.64
C MET A 218 -7.97 3.69 -7.82
N TYR A 219 -6.74 3.53 -7.33
CA TYR A 219 -6.06 2.25 -7.25
C TYR A 219 -5.91 1.86 -5.78
N VAL A 220 -6.31 0.64 -5.44
CA VAL A 220 -6.21 0.08 -4.08
C VAL A 220 -5.24 -1.08 -4.11
N SER A 221 -4.14 -0.99 -3.35
CA SER A 221 -3.14 -2.06 -3.29
C SER A 221 -3.56 -3.18 -2.36
N THR A 222 -3.14 -4.39 -2.69
CA THR A 222 -3.16 -5.59 -1.86
C THR A 222 -1.85 -6.35 -2.07
N HIS A 223 -0.83 -6.04 -1.27
CA HIS A 223 0.55 -6.54 -1.45
C HIS A 223 1.08 -6.28 -2.89
N GLU A 224 1.39 -7.35 -3.63
CA GLU A 224 1.93 -7.31 -5.00
C GLU A 224 0.84 -7.15 -6.06
N ALA A 225 -0.42 -7.02 -5.67
CA ALA A 225 -1.53 -6.82 -6.60
C ALA A 225 -2.37 -5.61 -6.20
N GLY A 226 -3.37 -5.28 -6.99
CA GLY A 226 -4.36 -4.27 -6.64
C GLY A 226 -5.55 -4.25 -7.59
N ALA A 227 -6.45 -3.32 -7.32
CA ALA A 227 -7.66 -3.12 -8.11
C ALA A 227 -7.80 -1.66 -8.52
N LEU A 228 -8.13 -1.45 -9.79
CA LEU A 228 -8.41 -0.16 -10.38
C LEU A 228 -9.91 0.09 -10.42
N TYR A 229 -10.30 1.28 -9.98
CA TYR A 229 -11.67 1.76 -10.01
C TYR A 229 -11.76 3.11 -10.71
N LEU A 230 -12.84 3.33 -11.45
CA LEU A 230 -13.11 4.60 -12.14
C LEU A 230 -14.23 5.37 -11.43
N ALA A 231 -14.07 6.68 -11.39
CA ALA A 231 -15.08 7.57 -10.86
C ALA A 231 -16.38 7.44 -11.68
N PRO A 232 -17.55 7.62 -11.06
CA PRO A 232 -18.81 7.57 -11.78
C PRO A 232 -18.87 8.68 -12.83
N MET A 233 -19.38 8.33 -14.02
CA MET A 233 -19.51 9.24 -15.16
C MET A 233 -20.48 10.41 -14.88
N LEU A 234 -21.44 10.21 -13.95
CA LEU A 234 -22.40 11.22 -13.51
C LEU A 234 -21.97 11.81 -12.15
N GLN A 235 -22.04 13.13 -12.02
CA GLN A 235 -21.63 13.87 -10.80
C GLN A 235 -22.39 13.47 -9.52
N THR A 236 -23.54 12.81 -9.66
CA THR A 236 -24.39 12.30 -8.56
C THR A 236 -24.03 10.89 -8.12
N GLY A 237 -23.21 10.17 -8.89
CA GLY A 237 -22.74 8.84 -8.53
C GLY A 237 -21.84 8.91 -7.29
N ARG A 238 -22.15 8.06 -6.31
CA ARG A 238 -21.34 7.90 -5.09
C ARG A 238 -20.48 6.65 -5.08
N VAL A 239 -20.56 5.84 -6.15
CA VAL A 239 -19.95 4.52 -6.23
C VAL A 239 -18.89 4.51 -7.33
N TRP A 240 -17.70 4.05 -6.96
CA TRP A 240 -16.59 3.80 -7.87
C TRP A 240 -16.84 2.50 -8.65
N ASN A 241 -16.63 2.53 -9.96
CA ASN A 241 -16.85 1.38 -10.82
C ASN A 241 -15.57 0.57 -10.94
N PHE A 242 -15.61 -0.71 -10.55
CA PHE A 242 -14.51 -1.63 -10.74
C PHE A 242 -14.16 -1.74 -12.23
N LYS A 243 -12.86 -1.64 -12.56
CA LYS A 243 -12.38 -1.72 -13.94
C LYS A 243 -11.49 -2.93 -14.20
N GLY A 244 -10.68 -3.34 -13.22
CA GLY A 244 -9.80 -4.49 -13.39
C GLY A 244 -8.81 -4.68 -12.24
N TYR A 245 -8.10 -5.79 -12.29
CA TYR A 245 -6.98 -6.09 -11.39
C TYR A 245 -5.64 -5.80 -12.08
N GLU A 246 -4.65 -5.40 -11.29
CA GLU A 246 -3.26 -5.40 -11.70
C GLU A 246 -2.51 -6.37 -10.79
N ILE A 247 -1.73 -7.27 -11.37
CA ILE A 247 -0.83 -8.17 -10.65
C ILE A 247 0.58 -7.74 -11.03
N LEU A 248 1.35 -7.21 -10.08
CA LEU A 248 2.77 -7.02 -10.26
C LEU A 248 3.39 -8.43 -10.20
N GLU A 249 4.05 -8.85 -11.28
CA GLU A 249 4.42 -10.24 -11.55
C GLU A 249 5.17 -10.94 -10.38
N ASP A 250 4.49 -11.82 -9.64
CA ASP A 250 5.10 -13.03 -9.06
C ASP A 250 4.19 -14.27 -9.31
N PRO A 251 4.55 -15.17 -10.24
CA PRO A 251 3.68 -16.26 -10.70
C PRO A 251 3.44 -17.37 -9.67
N TYR A 252 4.05 -17.33 -8.49
CA TYR A 252 3.95 -18.42 -7.50
C TYR A 252 2.76 -18.29 -6.53
N PHE A 253 2.02 -17.18 -6.54
CA PHE A 253 0.83 -16.98 -5.69
C PHE A 253 -0.52 -17.26 -6.40
N LEU A 254 -0.50 -17.69 -7.66
CA LEU A 254 -1.66 -17.62 -8.57
C LEU A 254 -2.72 -18.72 -8.43
N LEU A 255 -2.48 -19.86 -7.77
CA LEU A 255 -3.48 -20.93 -7.73
C LEU A 255 -4.67 -20.71 -6.77
N PRO A 256 -4.55 -20.07 -5.59
CA PRO A 256 -5.71 -19.92 -4.70
C PRO A 256 -6.64 -18.76 -5.08
N MET A 257 -6.14 -17.70 -5.75
CA MET A 257 -6.95 -16.50 -6.04
C MET A 257 -7.66 -16.57 -7.40
N ALA A 258 -7.12 -17.29 -8.38
CA ALA A 258 -7.74 -17.44 -9.71
C ALA A 258 -9.09 -18.19 -9.70
N LEU A 259 -9.41 -18.92 -8.62
CA LEU A 259 -10.70 -19.61 -8.49
C LEU A 259 -11.87 -18.70 -8.07
N MET A 260 -11.62 -17.45 -7.66
CA MET A 260 -12.63 -16.58 -7.02
C MET A 260 -13.15 -15.44 -7.89
N ALA A 261 -12.56 -15.18 -9.05
CA ALA A 261 -12.95 -14.04 -9.89
C ALA A 261 -12.95 -14.42 -11.38
N SER A 262 -14.07 -14.95 -11.88
CA SER A 262 -14.32 -15.09 -13.31
C SER A 262 -15.50 -14.22 -13.72
N GLY A 263 -15.25 -13.30 -14.66
CA GLY A 263 -16.25 -12.42 -15.27
C GLY A 263 -15.61 -11.55 -16.36
N PRO A 264 -16.15 -11.49 -17.59
CA PRO A 264 -15.46 -10.89 -18.73
C PRO A 264 -15.81 -9.41 -18.93
N SER A 265 -14.85 -8.63 -19.41
CA SER A 265 -14.90 -7.95 -20.72
C SER A 265 -13.97 -6.73 -20.75
N GLN A 266 -13.16 -6.75 -21.79
CA GLN A 266 -12.17 -5.76 -22.19
C GLN A 266 -12.89 -4.61 -22.90
N GLU A 267 -12.60 -3.37 -22.53
CA GLU A 267 -12.79 -2.21 -23.41
C GLU A 267 -11.79 -1.11 -23.02
N ASP A 268 -10.99 -0.72 -24.02
CA ASP A 268 -9.86 0.20 -23.98
C ASP A 268 -10.30 1.67 -23.90
N ILE A 269 -9.71 2.46 -22.99
CA ILE A 269 -9.67 3.94 -23.11
C ILE A 269 -8.32 4.45 -22.57
N ASN A 270 -7.70 5.31 -23.36
CA ASN A 270 -6.44 6.01 -23.11
C ASN A 270 -6.42 6.78 -21.77
N THR A 271 -5.72 6.25 -20.77
CA THR A 271 -5.19 6.97 -19.61
C THR A 271 -3.70 6.65 -19.52
N CYS A 272 -2.89 7.62 -19.05
CA CYS A 272 -1.42 7.64 -19.05
C CYS A 272 -0.73 6.25 -19.19
N PRO A 273 0.16 6.07 -20.19
CA PRO A 273 0.77 4.77 -20.44
C PRO A 273 1.65 4.36 -19.27
N PHE A 274 1.18 3.39 -18.49
CA PHE A 274 2.05 2.52 -17.71
C PHE A 274 2.87 1.72 -18.71
N GLN A 275 4.13 2.12 -18.92
CA GLN A 275 5.02 1.44 -19.84
C GLN A 275 5.26 0.01 -19.36
N HIS A 276 4.65 -0.94 -20.06
CA HIS A 276 5.12 -2.31 -20.18
C HIS A 276 6.61 -2.29 -20.57
N LEU A 277 7.46 -2.77 -19.67
CA LEU A 277 8.81 -3.22 -20.01
C LEU A 277 8.74 -4.72 -20.29
N LYS A 278 8.52 -5.11 -21.55
CA LYS A 278 9.00 -6.39 -22.12
C LYS A 278 9.33 -6.21 -23.61
N THR A 279 10.62 -6.19 -23.91
CA THR A 279 11.26 -7.16 -24.82
C THR A 279 12.57 -7.57 -24.19
#